data_AF-A0AAW5N1S8-F1
#
_entry.id   AF-A0AAW5N1S8-F1
#
_cell.length_a   1.000
_cell.length_b   1.000
_cell.length_c   1.000
_cell.angle_alpha   90.00
_cell.angle_beta   90.00
_cell.angle_gamma   90.00
#
_symmetry.space_group_name_H-M   'P 1'
#
loop_
_entity.id
_entity.type
_entity.pdbx_description
1 polymer ?
#
loop_
_entity_poly.entity_id
_entity_poly.type
_entity_poly.pdbx_seq_one_letter_code
_entity_poly.pdbx_strand_id
1 'polypeptide(L)' 'MSNLSPDFVLPENFCANPQEAWTIPARFYTDQNAFEHEKENVFAKSWICVAHSSELANANDYVTREIIGESIVL' A
#
# COMPACT_ATOMS: atom_id res chain seq x y z
N MET A 1 4.56 -10.72 -14.99
CA MET A 1 4.06 -11.91 -14.27
C MET A 1 4.44 -11.73 -12.81
N SER A 2 3.50 -11.78 -11.88
CA SER A 2 3.77 -11.56 -10.45
C SER A 2 4.61 -12.71 -9.91
N ASN A 3 5.82 -12.43 -9.45
CA ASN A 3 6.75 -13.42 -8.87
C ASN A 3 6.38 -13.82 -7.43
N LEU A 4 5.12 -13.71 -7.04
CA LEU A 4 4.68 -14.14 -5.71
C LEU A 4 4.61 -15.66 -5.64
N SER A 5 5.09 -16.22 -4.54
CA SER A 5 4.82 -17.63 -4.18
C SER A 5 3.31 -17.91 -4.26
N PRO A 6 2.88 -19.11 -4.67
CA PRO A 6 1.48 -19.54 -4.58
C PRO A 6 0.84 -19.30 -3.21
N ASP A 7 1.66 -19.20 -2.16
CA ASP A 7 1.24 -18.94 -0.78
C ASP A 7 0.64 -17.55 -0.56
N PHE A 8 0.83 -16.58 -1.46
CA PHE A 8 0.30 -15.21 -1.33
C PHE A 8 -0.90 -14.92 -2.23
N VAL A 9 -1.65 -15.96 -2.60
CA VAL A 9 -2.90 -15.82 -3.35
C VAL A 9 -4.08 -15.86 -2.39
N LEU A 10 -4.96 -14.86 -2.48
CA LEU A 10 -6.28 -14.86 -1.83
C LEU A 10 -7.35 -15.27 -2.85
N PRO A 11 -8.40 -16.00 -2.45
CA PRO A 11 -9.58 -16.20 -3.27
C PRO A 11 -10.16 -14.84 -3.70
N GLU A 12 -10.67 -14.74 -4.93
CA GLU A 12 -11.27 -13.49 -5.44
C GLU A 12 -12.45 -13.02 -4.58
N ASN A 13 -13.20 -13.97 -3.99
CA ASN A 13 -14.32 -13.71 -3.09
C ASN A 13 -13.93 -13.63 -1.61
N PHE A 14 -12.63 -13.50 -1.29
CA PHE A 14 -12.19 -13.32 0.08
C PHE A 14 -12.86 -12.09 0.71
N CYS A 15 -13.48 -12.27 1.89
CA CYS A 15 -14.30 -11.25 2.57
C CYS A 15 -15.53 -10.72 1.79
N ALA A 16 -16.01 -11.40 0.74
CA ALA A 16 -17.18 -10.94 -0.01
C ALA A 16 -18.48 -10.92 0.83
N ASN A 17 -18.63 -11.83 1.80
CA ASN A 17 -19.69 -11.80 2.80
C ASN A 17 -19.14 -11.28 4.14
N PRO A 18 -19.37 -10.01 4.53
CA PRO A 18 -18.81 -9.44 5.75
C PRO A 18 -19.40 -10.03 7.04
N GLN A 19 -20.58 -10.68 7.00
CA GLN A 19 -21.14 -11.37 8.18
C GLN A 19 -20.43 -12.68 8.50
N GLU A 20 -19.72 -13.25 7.53
CA GLU A 20 -19.04 -14.56 7.62
C GLU A 20 -17.59 -14.43 7.12
N ALA A 21 -16.89 -13.39 7.56
CA ALA A 21 -15.53 -13.10 7.15
C ALA A 21 -14.54 -13.18 8.32
N TRP A 22 -13.30 -13.52 7.98
CA TRP A 22 -12.14 -13.39 8.85
C TRP A 22 -11.11 -12.49 8.20
N THR A 23 -10.17 -11.98 9.01
CA THR A 23 -9.00 -11.25 8.52
C THR A 23 -8.13 -12.14 7.63
N ILE A 24 -7.29 -11.51 6.79
CA ILE A 24 -6.32 -12.24 5.94
C ILE A 24 -5.36 -13.09 6.80
N PRO A 25 -4.81 -14.19 6.26
CA PRO A 25 -3.86 -15.03 6.99
C PRO A 25 -2.66 -14.24 7.52
N ALA A 26 -2.17 -14.59 8.71
CA ALA A 26 -1.14 -13.86 9.44
C ALA A 26 0.10 -13.51 8.61
N ARG A 27 0.52 -14.40 7.70
CA ARG A 27 1.69 -14.20 6.83
C ARG A 27 1.62 -12.96 5.93
N PHE A 28 0.43 -12.51 5.54
CA PHE A 28 0.28 -11.28 4.74
C PHE A 28 0.69 -10.03 5.53
N TYR A 29 0.64 -10.09 6.86
CA TYR A 29 1.05 -8.98 7.72
C TYR A 29 2.52 -9.04 8.14
N THR A 30 3.17 -10.21 8.04
CA THR A 30 4.49 -10.43 8.65
C THR A 30 5.57 -10.84 7.66
N ASP A 31 5.22 -11.36 6.48
CA ASP A 31 6.20 -11.80 5.49
C ASP A 31 6.65 -10.64 4.61
N GLN A 32 7.96 -10.46 4.46
CA GLN A 32 8.55 -9.41 3.64
C GLN A 32 8.11 -9.52 2.18
N ASN A 33 7.94 -10.75 1.64
CA ASN A 33 7.56 -10.93 0.24
C ASN A 33 6.13 -10.44 -0.04
N ALA A 34 5.23 -10.54 0.95
CA ALA A 34 3.90 -9.96 0.84
C ALA A 34 3.99 -8.44 0.72
N PHE A 35 4.77 -7.82 1.60
CA PHE A 35 4.98 -6.38 1.61
C PHE A 35 5.63 -5.86 0.31
N GLU A 36 6.69 -6.51 -0.18
CA GLU A 36 7.33 -6.11 -1.44
C GLU A 36 6.36 -6.18 -2.63
N HIS A 37 5.46 -7.16 -2.63
CA HIS A 37 4.44 -7.23 -3.66
C HIS A 37 3.41 -6.10 -3.55
N GLU A 38 2.91 -5.81 -2.35
CA GLU A 38 1.99 -4.70 -2.09
C GLU A 38 2.62 -3.35 -2.45
N LYS A 39 3.90 -3.16 -2.09
CA LYS A 39 4.72 -2.00 -2.47
C LYS A 39 4.66 -1.74 -3.98
N GLU A 40 4.97 -2.75 -4.78
CA GLU A 40 5.07 -2.61 -6.25
C GLU A 40 3.72 -2.56 -6.98
N ASN A 41 2.68 -3.18 -6.41
CA ASN A 41 1.41 -3.37 -7.12
C ASN A 41 0.27 -2.51 -6.59
N VAL A 42 0.37 -2.03 -5.36
CA VAL A 42 -0.61 -1.13 -4.75
C VAL A 42 0.01 0.25 -4.56
N PHE A 43 1.02 0.39 -3.70
CA PHE A 43 1.54 1.71 -3.32
C PHE A 43 2.17 2.46 -4.50
N ALA A 44 3.01 1.82 -5.31
CA ALA A 44 3.64 2.43 -6.47
C ALA A 44 2.66 2.75 -7.63
N LYS A 45 1.41 2.28 -7.56
CA LYS A 45 0.41 2.38 -8.64
C LYS A 45 -0.90 3.04 -8.22
N SER A 46 -0.98 3.53 -6.98
CA SER A 46 -2.18 4.15 -6.41
C SER A 46 -1.92 5.61 -6.04
N TRP A 47 -2.98 6.39 -5.96
CA TRP A 47 -2.90 7.74 -5.40
C TRP A 47 -2.72 7.67 -3.88
N ILE A 48 -1.64 8.28 -3.38
CA ILE A 48 -1.35 8.36 -1.95
C ILE A 48 -1.54 9.80 -1.48
N CYS A 49 -2.42 9.99 -0.51
CA CYS A 49 -2.62 11.30 0.11
C CYS A 49 -1.44 11.62 1.03
N VAL A 50 -0.74 12.72 0.75
CA VAL A 50 0.57 13.04 1.34
C VAL A 50 0.60 14.35 2.13
N ALA A 51 -0.32 15.28 1.84
CA ALA A 51 -0.41 16.57 2.52
C ALA A 51 -1.83 17.14 2.42
N HIS A 52 -2.20 17.97 3.39
CA HIS A 52 -3.33 18.87 3.22
C HIS A 52 -2.88 20.12 2.44
N SER A 53 -3.78 20.74 1.67
CA SER A 53 -3.44 21.90 0.83
C SER A 53 -2.90 23.10 1.62
N SER A 54 -3.25 23.23 2.90
CA SER A 54 -2.74 24.31 3.75
C SER A 54 -1.24 24.20 4.04
N GLU A 55 -0.64 23.02 3.90
CA GLU A 55 0.82 22.83 4.08
C GLU A 55 1.63 23.41 2.91
N LEU A 56 0.97 23.70 1.77
CA LEU A 56 1.59 24.18 0.53
C LEU A 56 0.85 25.43 0.00
N ALA A 57 0.33 26.25 0.91
CA ALA A 57 -0.57 27.35 0.55
C ALA A 57 0.14 28.53 -0.09
N ASN A 58 1.42 28.74 0.20
CA ASN A 58 2.18 29.91 -0.26
C ASN A 58 3.23 29.53 -1.30
N ALA A 59 3.67 30.53 -2.05
CA ALA A 59 4.79 30.36 -2.97
C ALA A 59 6.04 29.90 -2.21
N ASN A 60 6.70 28.87 -2.74
CA ASN A 60 7.92 28.25 -2.22
C ASN A 60 7.73 27.39 -0.96
N ASP A 61 6.49 27.17 -0.50
CA ASP A 61 6.23 26.12 0.48
C ASP A 61 6.51 24.77 -0.18
N TYR A 62 7.26 23.91 0.50
CA TYR A 62 7.53 22.55 0.07
C TYR A 62 7.51 21.62 1.28
N VAL A 63 7.12 20.36 1.06
CA VAL A 63 7.21 19.32 2.09
C VAL A 63 7.83 18.08 1.51
N THR A 64 8.50 17.30 2.36
CA THR A 64 9.00 15.99 1.97
C THR A 64 8.23 14.88 2.67
N ARG A 65 8.09 13.74 2.00
CA ARG A 65 7.51 12.51 2.55
C ARG A 65 8.36 11.32 2.13
N GLU A 66 8.52 10.37 3.03
CA GLU A 66 9.09 9.07 2.71
C GLU A 66 7.96 8.05 2.58
N ILE A 67 7.86 7.41 1.42
CA ILE A 67 6.83 6.41 1.14
C ILE A 67 7.51 5.23 0.49
N ILE A 68 7.33 4.02 1.04
CA ILE A 68 7.91 2.77 0.54
C ILE A 68 9.43 2.81 0.25
N GLY A 69 10.17 3.65 0.98
CA GLY A 69 11.61 3.85 0.81
C GLY A 69 12.00 4.90 -0.23
N GLU A 70 11.03 5.59 -0.82
CA GLU A 70 11.23 6.70 -1.75
C GLU A 70 11.04 8.04 -1.04
N SER A 71 11.98 8.96 -1.24
CA SER A 71 11.90 10.34 -0.73
C SER A 71 11.27 11.23 -1.79
N ILE A 72 10.08 11.75 -1.50
CA ILE A 72 9.28 12.58 -2.40
C ILE A 72 9.27 14.01 -1.88
N VAL A 73 9.52 14.97 -2.76
CA VAL A 73 9.34 16.40 -2.51
C VAL A 73 8.08 16.90 -3.22
N LEU A 74 7.25 17.64 -2.50
CA LEU A 74 5.99 18.26 -2.94
C LEU A 74 6.13 19.77 -2.89
#